data_AF-A0A0Q4BC27-F1
#
_entry.id   AF-A0A0Q4BC27-F1
#
_cell.length_a   1.000
_cell.length_b   1.000
_cell.length_c   1.000
_cell.angle_alpha   90.00
_cell.angle_beta   90.00
_cell.angle_gamma   90.00
#
_symmetry.space_group_name_H-M   'P 1'
#
loop_
_entity.id
_entity.type
_entity.pdbx_description
1 polymer ?
#
loop_
_entity_poly.entity_id
_entity_poly.type
_entity_poly.pdbx_seq_one_letter_code
_entity_poly.pdbx_strand_id
1 'polypeptide(L)'
;MQDQLEIMHGSLSVKVPSKLFSGYDAKLDSAAAEEFKEILGSRYPWLSANSLDVLIETARKKYIETLDEETSGLSKVERLRRQGKLDSAKQQLRHNVERYPEDPDVWYALGKMLCETGRTEEGYEAFNRGRSLFRK
;
A
#
# COMPACT_ATOMS: atom_id res chain seq x y z
N MET A 1 5.97 0.93 -9.66
CA MET A 1 4.56 0.65 -9.94
C MET A 1 4.29 0.45 -11.44
N GLN A 2 3.57 -0.61 -11.81
CA GLN A 2 3.12 -0.85 -13.20
C GLN A 2 2.00 0.14 -13.61
N ASP A 3 1.92 0.47 -14.89
CA ASP A 3 0.88 1.37 -15.44
C ASP A 3 -0.52 0.75 -15.42
N GLN A 4 -0.60 -0.59 -15.43
CA GLN A 4 -1.84 -1.34 -15.41
C GLN A 4 -1.74 -2.52 -14.45
N LEU A 5 -2.85 -2.83 -13.79
CA LEU A 5 -3.04 -3.94 -12.87
C LEU A 5 -3.87 -5.01 -13.57
N GLU A 6 -3.32 -6.20 -13.74
CA GLU A 6 -4.08 -7.32 -14.29
C GLU A 6 -4.94 -7.97 -13.21
N ILE A 7 -6.26 -8.01 -13.42
CA ILE A 7 -7.25 -8.50 -12.47
C ILE A 7 -8.09 -9.59 -13.13
N MET A 8 -8.25 -10.71 -12.43
CA MET A 8 -9.13 -11.79 -12.86
C MET A 8 -10.50 -11.65 -12.19
N HIS A 9 -11.57 -11.73 -12.99
CA HIS A 9 -12.94 -11.83 -12.53
C HIS A 9 -13.63 -13.00 -13.21
N GLY A 10 -13.82 -14.09 -12.47
CA GLY A 10 -14.18 -15.38 -13.07
C GLY A 10 -13.08 -15.85 -14.03
N SER A 11 -13.45 -16.10 -15.29
CA SER A 11 -12.50 -16.44 -16.37
C SER A 11 -12.00 -15.23 -17.18
N LEU A 12 -12.46 -14.01 -16.87
CA LEU A 12 -12.09 -12.80 -17.59
C LEU A 12 -10.86 -12.15 -16.93
N SER A 13 -9.83 -11.86 -17.72
CA SER A 13 -8.72 -10.98 -17.31
C SER A 13 -8.96 -9.55 -17.82
N VAL A 14 -8.89 -8.58 -16.93
CA VAL A 14 -9.06 -7.15 -17.21
C VAL A 14 -7.82 -6.40 -16.76
N LYS A 15 -7.30 -5.54 -17.62
CA LYS A 15 -6.22 -4.60 -17.27
C LYS A 15 -6.82 -3.30 -16.76
N VAL A 16 -6.69 -3.08 -15.46
CA VAL A 16 -7.21 -1.89 -14.78
C VAL A 16 -6.10 -0.84 -14.67
N PRO A 17 -6.28 0.39 -15.14
CA PRO A 17 -5.25 1.43 -15.04
C PRO A 17 -4.90 1.73 -13.58
N SER A 18 -3.61 1.71 -13.21
CA SER A 18 -3.20 1.99 -11.83
C SER A 18 -3.45 3.45 -11.42
N LYS A 19 -3.50 4.36 -12.41
CA LYS A 19 -3.87 5.78 -12.24
C LYS A 19 -5.25 6.03 -11.62
N LEU A 20 -6.12 5.02 -11.59
CA LEU A 20 -7.39 5.10 -10.86
C LEU A 20 -7.17 5.25 -9.35
N PHE A 21 -6.00 4.87 -8.86
CA PHE A 21 -5.63 4.93 -7.46
C PHE A 21 -4.47 5.88 -7.25
N SER A 22 -4.46 6.57 -6.12
CA SER A 22 -3.39 7.48 -5.75
C SER A 22 -3.07 7.41 -4.26
N GLY A 23 -1.83 7.79 -3.93
CA GLY A 23 -1.36 7.90 -2.56
C GLY A 23 -1.20 6.57 -1.82
N TYR A 24 -0.81 6.67 -0.54
CA TYR A 24 -0.62 5.51 0.34
C TYR A 24 -1.95 4.87 0.75
N ASP A 25 -3.08 5.57 0.66
CA ASP A 25 -4.42 5.08 1.01
C ASP A 25 -5.18 4.46 -0.17
N ALA A 26 -4.53 4.40 -1.34
CA ALA A 26 -5.12 3.94 -2.60
C ALA A 26 -6.46 4.62 -2.84
N LYS A 27 -6.48 5.96 -2.72
CA LYS A 27 -7.68 6.76 -2.94
C LYS A 27 -8.12 6.60 -4.38
N LEU A 28 -9.37 6.20 -4.56
CA LEU A 28 -10.00 6.03 -5.87
C LEU A 28 -10.35 7.40 -6.46
N ASP A 29 -9.95 7.64 -7.71
CA ASP A 29 -10.52 8.69 -8.54
C ASP A 29 -11.88 8.22 -9.06
N SER A 30 -12.95 8.73 -8.45
CA SER A 30 -14.32 8.33 -8.81
C SER A 30 -14.67 8.67 -10.26
N ALA A 31 -14.21 9.80 -10.80
CA ALA A 31 -14.56 10.20 -12.15
C ALA A 31 -13.90 9.28 -13.18
N ALA A 32 -12.60 9.04 -13.02
CA ALA A 32 -11.87 8.11 -13.88
C ALA A 32 -12.35 6.66 -13.73
N ALA A 33 -12.79 6.27 -12.53
CA ALA A 33 -13.34 4.95 -12.28
C ALA A 33 -14.68 4.74 -13.01
N GLU A 34 -15.59 5.70 -12.96
CA GLU A 34 -16.87 5.60 -13.68
C GLU A 34 -16.67 5.58 -15.20
N GLU A 35 -15.79 6.43 -15.75
CA GLU A 35 -15.42 6.37 -17.17
C GLU A 35 -14.90 4.98 -17.56
N PHE A 36 -14.03 4.40 -16.72
CA PHE A 36 -13.51 3.06 -16.96
C PHE A 36 -14.59 1.97 -16.85
N LYS A 37 -15.55 2.10 -15.93
CA LYS A 37 -16.71 1.20 -15.83
C LYS A 37 -17.59 1.26 -17.08
N GLU A 38 -17.84 2.45 -17.64
CA GLU A 38 -18.59 2.62 -18.88
C GLU A 38 -17.90 1.92 -20.07
N ILE A 39 -16.58 2.07 -20.17
CA ILE A 39 -15.77 1.37 -21.19
C ILE A 39 -15.91 -0.15 -21.03
N LEU A 40 -15.81 -0.67 -19.80
CA LEU A 40 -15.95 -2.10 -19.54
C LEU A 40 -17.37 -2.61 -19.80
N GLY A 41 -18.40 -1.86 -19.41
CA GLY A 41 -19.80 -2.22 -19.68
C GLY A 41 -20.10 -2.26 -21.18
N SER A 42 -19.54 -1.33 -21.95
CA SER A 42 -19.65 -1.30 -23.41
C SER A 42 -18.93 -2.48 -24.07
N ARG A 43 -17.75 -2.83 -23.56
CA ARG A 43 -16.92 -3.93 -24.09
C ARG A 43 -17.42 -5.32 -23.67
N TYR A 44 -18.01 -5.42 -22.49
CA TYR A 44 -18.46 -6.66 -21.87
C TYR A 44 -19.90 -6.50 -21.33
N PRO A 45 -20.93 -6.50 -22.20
CA PRO A 45 -22.31 -6.19 -21.80
C PRO A 45 -22.95 -7.17 -20.81
N TRP A 46 -22.34 -8.35 -20.61
CA TRP A 46 -22.79 -9.34 -19.63
C TRP A 46 -22.28 -9.05 -18.21
N LEU A 47 -21.35 -8.11 -18.03
CA LEU A 47 -20.91 -7.72 -16.69
C LEU A 47 -21.97 -6.86 -16.02
N SER A 48 -22.42 -7.29 -14.84
CA SER A 48 -23.30 -6.49 -13.99
C SER A 48 -22.54 -5.32 -13.37
N ALA A 49 -23.26 -4.27 -12.96
CA ALA A 49 -22.68 -3.15 -12.22
C ALA A 49 -21.87 -3.62 -10.99
N ASN A 50 -22.42 -4.57 -10.21
CA ASN A 50 -21.71 -5.17 -9.09
C ASN A 50 -20.41 -5.89 -9.50
N SER A 51 -20.38 -6.52 -10.68
CA SER A 51 -19.13 -7.14 -11.18
C SER A 51 -18.06 -6.09 -11.50
N LEU A 52 -18.47 -4.94 -12.04
CA LEU A 52 -17.57 -3.82 -12.28
C LEU A 52 -17.03 -3.24 -10.97
N ASP A 53 -17.89 -3.09 -9.95
CA ASP A 53 -17.46 -2.65 -8.62
C ASP A 53 -16.45 -3.63 -7.99
N VAL A 54 -16.73 -4.94 -8.07
CA VAL A 54 -15.81 -5.99 -7.59
C VAL A 54 -14.47 -5.94 -8.34
N LEU A 55 -14.47 -5.68 -9.65
CA LEU A 55 -13.24 -5.51 -10.43
C LEU A 55 -12.39 -4.34 -9.91
N ILE A 56 -13.01 -3.18 -9.68
CA ILE A 56 -12.31 -2.00 -9.16
C ILE A 56 -11.78 -2.25 -7.75
N GLU A 57 -12.58 -2.85 -6.87
CA GLU A 57 -12.15 -3.17 -5.50
C GLU A 57 -11.01 -4.20 -5.49
N THR A 58 -11.06 -5.19 -6.38
CA THR A 58 -9.97 -6.17 -6.53
C THR A 58 -8.71 -5.50 -7.06
N ALA A 59 -8.84 -4.58 -8.03
CA ALA A 59 -7.74 -3.76 -8.51
C ALA A 59 -7.13 -2.91 -7.38
N ARG A 60 -7.96 -2.31 -6.54
CA ARG A 60 -7.53 -1.51 -5.39
C ARG A 60 -6.73 -2.33 -4.40
N LYS A 61 -7.17 -3.55 -4.09
CA LYS A 61 -6.42 -4.47 -3.21
C LYS A 61 -5.06 -4.80 -3.79
N LYS A 62 -5.01 -5.16 -5.08
CA LYS A 62 -3.74 -5.44 -5.78
C LYS A 62 -2.81 -4.23 -5.82
N TYR A 63 -3.36 -3.03 -6.02
CA TYR A 63 -2.61 -1.78 -5.93
C TYR A 63 -1.96 -1.61 -4.55
N ILE A 64 -2.73 -1.82 -3.48
CA ILE A 64 -2.25 -1.74 -2.10
C ILE A 64 -1.15 -2.75 -1.83
N GLU A 65 -1.32 -4.01 -2.25
CA GLU A 65 -0.32 -5.06 -2.09
C GLU A 65 0.99 -4.70 -2.80
N THR A 66 0.90 -4.27 -4.06
CA THR A 66 2.05 -3.85 -4.85
C THR A 66 2.75 -2.66 -4.20
N LEU A 67 1.99 -1.66 -3.76
CA LEU A 67 2.54 -0.48 -3.09
C LEU A 67 3.21 -0.84 -1.77
N ASP A 68 2.61 -1.73 -0.98
CA ASP A 68 3.19 -2.19 0.29
C ASP A 68 4.48 -2.97 0.06
N GLU A 69 4.58 -3.76 -1.00
CA GLU A 69 5.82 -4.43 -1.37
C GLU A 69 6.90 -3.43 -1.84
N GLU A 70 6.54 -2.51 -2.74
CA GLU A 70 7.47 -1.48 -3.27
C GLU A 70 7.97 -0.51 -2.20
N THR A 71 7.20 -0.31 -1.12
CA THR A 71 7.55 0.62 -0.04
C THR A 71 7.98 -0.08 1.24
N SER A 72 8.38 -1.35 1.16
CA SER A 72 8.82 -2.15 2.33
C SER A 72 7.81 -2.12 3.50
N GLY A 73 6.52 -2.02 3.16
CA GLY A 73 5.38 -1.95 4.06
C GLY A 73 5.17 -0.58 4.74
N LEU A 74 5.93 0.46 4.37
CA LEU A 74 5.80 1.80 4.97
C LEU A 74 4.49 2.50 4.61
N SER A 75 3.97 2.29 3.40
CA SER A 75 2.64 2.81 3.01
C SER A 75 1.53 2.27 3.92
N LYS A 76 1.61 0.98 4.30
CA LYS A 76 0.70 0.37 5.28
C LYS A 76 0.82 1.01 6.66
N VAL A 77 2.03 1.30 7.10
CA VAL A 77 2.29 1.97 8.39
C VAL A 77 1.63 3.36 8.40
N GLU A 78 1.79 4.15 7.34
CA GLU A 78 1.16 5.48 7.26
C GLU A 78 -0.36 5.39 7.24
N ARG A 79 -0.95 4.42 6.52
CA ARG A 79 -2.40 4.16 6.59
C ARG A 79 -2.86 3.86 8.02
N LEU A 80 -2.16 3.00 8.76
CA LEU A 80 -2.50 2.67 10.15
C LEU A 80 -2.37 3.90 11.07
N ARG A 81 -1.33 4.71 10.87
CA ARG A 81 -1.10 5.94 11.63
C ARG A 81 -2.22 6.95 11.43
N ARG A 82 -2.65 7.16 10.18
CA ARG A 82 -3.77 8.03 9.81
C ARG A 82 -5.11 7.56 10.39
N GLN A 83 -5.27 6.25 10.59
CA GLN A 83 -6.43 5.66 11.27
C GLN A 83 -6.35 5.76 12.81
N GLY A 84 -5.30 6.35 13.38
CA GLY A 84 -5.07 6.40 14.83
C GLY A 84 -4.64 5.08 15.45
N LYS A 85 -4.38 4.03 14.65
CA LYS A 85 -3.99 2.70 15.11
C LYS A 85 -2.48 2.62 15.35
N LEU A 86 -1.99 3.42 16.29
CA LEU A 86 -0.55 3.56 16.56
C LEU A 86 0.12 2.25 16.98
N ASP A 87 -0.56 1.42 17.77
CA ASP A 87 0.02 0.14 18.20
C ASP A 87 0.11 -0.88 17.06
N SER A 88 -0.90 -0.93 16.19
CA SER A 88 -0.82 -1.74 14.96
C SER A 88 0.29 -1.22 14.03
N ALA A 89 0.48 0.09 13.93
CA ALA A 89 1.56 0.68 13.14
C ALA A 89 2.95 0.29 13.67
N LYS A 90 3.15 0.30 15.00
CA LYS A 90 4.38 -0.20 15.64
C LYS A 90 4.61 -1.68 15.37
N GLN A 91 3.58 -2.51 15.52
CA GLN A 91 3.69 -3.95 15.26
C GLN A 91 4.05 -4.21 13.80
N GLN A 92 3.44 -3.47 12.86
CA GLN A 92 3.78 -3.56 11.44
C GLN A 92 5.24 -3.13 11.19
N LEU A 93 5.73 -2.06 11.82
CA LEU A 93 7.14 -1.64 11.69
C LEU A 93 8.11 -2.69 12.22
N ARG A 94 7.79 -3.38 13.31
CA ARG A 94 8.57 -4.52 13.82
C ARG A 94 8.64 -5.65 12.79
N HIS A 95 7.51 -5.99 12.17
CA HIS A 95 7.51 -6.98 11.09
C HIS A 95 8.28 -6.51 9.86
N ASN A 96 8.19 -5.22 9.51
CA ASN A 96 8.90 -4.67 8.35
C ASN A 96 10.42 -4.73 8.56
N VAL A 97 10.96 -4.44 9.77
CA VAL A 97 12.41 -4.56 10.00
C VAL A 97 12.91 -6.01 9.98
N GLU A 98 12.05 -6.98 10.28
CA GLU A 98 12.37 -8.41 10.13
C GLU A 98 12.39 -8.83 8.66
N ARG A 99 11.43 -8.34 7.86
CA ARG A 99 11.29 -8.66 6.43
C ARG A 99 12.28 -7.91 5.54
N TYR A 100 12.59 -6.67 5.90
CA TYR A 100 13.45 -5.75 5.15
C TYR A 100 14.59 -5.24 6.06
N PRO A 101 15.45 -6.12 6.58
CA PRO A 101 16.48 -5.75 7.57
C PRO A 101 17.58 -4.85 7.01
N GLU A 102 17.71 -4.76 5.68
CA GLU A 102 18.68 -3.93 4.99
C GLU A 102 18.08 -2.62 4.46
N ASP A 103 16.78 -2.39 4.65
CA ASP A 103 16.12 -1.15 4.26
C ASP A 103 16.25 -0.10 5.40
N PRO A 104 17.07 0.95 5.21
CA PRO A 104 17.28 1.94 6.26
C PRO A 104 16.04 2.80 6.55
N ASP A 105 15.12 2.96 5.59
CA ASP A 105 13.91 3.77 5.78
C ASP A 105 12.94 3.09 6.75
N VAL A 106 12.91 1.75 6.75
CA VAL A 106 12.12 0.97 7.70
C VAL A 106 12.65 1.13 9.14
N TRP A 107 13.98 1.09 9.31
CA TRP A 107 14.61 1.35 10.60
C TRP A 107 14.38 2.77 11.10
N TYR A 108 14.45 3.75 10.19
CA TYR A 108 14.15 5.14 10.51
C TYR A 108 12.69 5.33 10.95
N ALA A 109 11.73 4.72 10.22
CA ALA A 109 10.33 4.79 10.57
C ALA A 109 10.03 4.13 11.93
N LEU A 110 10.68 3.00 12.25
CA LEU A 110 10.60 2.35 13.56
C LEU A 110 11.15 3.25 14.66
N GLY A 111 12.34 3.83 14.46
CA GLY A 111 12.97 4.73 15.42
C GLY A 111 12.08 5.93 15.74
N LYS A 112 11.53 6.57 14.70
CA LYS A 112 10.60 7.70 14.84
C LYS A 112 9.37 7.32 15.66
N MET A 113 8.73 6.20 15.33
CA MET A 113 7.53 5.73 16.04
C MET A 113 7.80 5.40 17.51
N LEU A 114 8.95 4.79 17.81
CA LEU A 114 9.33 4.46 19.19
C LEU A 114 9.56 5.73 20.02
N CYS A 115 10.26 6.72 19.47
CA CYS A 115 10.43 8.04 20.11
C CYS A 115 9.10 8.76 20.33
N GLU A 116 8.22 8.79 19.31
CA GLU A 116 6.88 9.41 19.42
C GLU A 116 6.01 8.77 20.52
N THR A 117 6.33 7.53 20.92
CA THR A 117 5.56 6.79 21.92
C THR A 117 6.29 6.56 23.23
N GLY A 118 7.35 7.34 23.48
CA GLY A 118 8.08 7.39 24.75
C GLY A 118 9.16 6.33 24.93
N ARG A 119 9.38 5.46 23.94
CA ARG A 119 10.43 4.42 23.95
C ARG A 119 11.70 4.94 23.29
N THR A 120 12.21 6.05 23.84
CA THR A 120 13.25 6.86 23.22
C THR A 120 14.57 6.10 23.03
N GLU A 121 14.99 5.27 24.00
CA GLU A 121 16.24 4.49 23.89
C GLU A 121 16.21 3.52 22.71
N GLU A 122 15.18 2.67 22.63
CA GLU A 122 14.98 1.75 21.50
C GLU A 122 14.82 2.50 20.16
N GLY A 123 14.23 3.70 20.20
CA GLY A 123 14.13 4.56 19.03
C GLY A 123 15.51 4.98 18.50
N TYR A 124 16.42 5.38 19.38
CA TYR A 124 17.81 5.69 19.02
C TYR A 124 18.59 4.47 18.53
N GLU A 125 18.37 3.29 19.10
CA GLU A 125 18.96 2.04 18.60
C GLU A 125 18.53 1.76 17.15
N ALA A 126 17.23 1.89 16.85
CA ALA A 126 16.70 1.73 15.50
C ALA A 126 17.28 2.77 14.53
N PHE A 127 17.41 4.03 14.94
CA PHE A 127 18.09 5.05 14.12
C PHE A 127 19.56 4.71 13.86
N ASN A 128 20.28 4.25 14.88
CA ASN A 128 21.68 3.83 14.73
C ASN A 128 21.82 2.66 13.75
N ARG A 129 20.87 1.71 13.79
CA ARG A 129 20.80 0.61 12.83
C ARG A 129 20.54 1.11 11.41
N GLY A 130 19.55 1.99 11.19
CA GLY A 130 19.32 2.58 9.87
C GLY A 130 20.52 3.35 9.34
N ARG A 131 21.19 4.13 10.21
CA ARG A 131 22.41 4.88 9.86
C ARG A 131 23.60 4.00 9.49
N SER A 132 23.73 2.81 10.08
CA SER A 132 24.83 1.91 9.75
C SER A 132 24.67 1.25 8.37
N LEU A 133 23.43 1.15 7.87
CA LEU A 133 23.14 0.63 6.54
C LEU A 133 23.49 1.62 5.42
N PHE A 134 23.34 2.92 5.66
CA PHE A 134 23.78 3.96 4.72
C PHE A 134 25.30 4.11 4.60
N ARG A 135 26.07 3.58 5.56
CA ARG A 135 27.53 3.73 5.65
C ARG A 135 28.31 2.54 5.07
N LYS A 136 27.62 1.59 4.43
CA LYS A 136 28.24 0.50 3.66
C LYS A 136 28.37 0.89 2.20
#